data_AF-A0A7J2X3F5-F1
#
_entry.id   AF-A0A7J2X3F5-F1
#
_cell.length_a   1.000
_cell.length_b   1.000
_cell.length_c   1.000
_cell.angle_alpha   90.00
_cell.angle_beta   90.00
_cell.angle_gamma   90.00
#
_symmetry.space_group_name_H-M   'P 1'
#
loop_
_entity.id
_entity.type
_entity.pdbx_description
1 polymer ?
#
loop_
_entity_poly.entity_id
_entity_poly.type
_entity_poly.pdbx_seq_one_letter_code
_entity_poly.pdbx_strand_id
1 'polypeptide(L)'
;NLLRIGRYSADISISVSDYLINNEKCNSSVINSLIEKVGEMFQLTLDIIEHPDADKAERIYFLDEAVDDEYRRILEKILDINDAKCGLALALIARYLERLGDHCYYIADSIYYYLNGYRLIKKW
;
A
#
# COMPACT_ATOMS: atom_id res chain seq x y z
N ASN A 1 10.23 -7.03 7.05
CA ASN A 1 9.03 -6.54 6.34
C ASN A 1 7.86 -6.25 7.27
N LEU A 2 7.41 -7.17 8.14
CA LEU A 2 6.32 -6.89 9.10
C LEU A 2 6.53 -5.64 9.98
N LEU A 3 7.75 -5.44 10.52
CA LEU A 3 8.07 -4.21 11.28
C LEU A 3 7.89 -2.93 10.44
N ARG A 4 8.19 -2.99 9.14
CA ARG A 4 8.04 -1.84 8.24
C ARG A 4 6.58 -1.56 7.94
N ILE A 5 5.77 -2.60 7.72
CA ILE A 5 4.31 -2.50 7.61
C ILE A 5 3.75 -1.77 8.83
N GLY A 6 4.07 -2.26 10.04
CA GLY A 6 3.60 -1.63 11.28
C GLY A 6 4.03 -0.17 11.43
N ARG A 7 5.26 0.16 11.03
CA ARG A 7 5.75 1.55 11.03
C ARG A 7 4.96 2.44 10.07
N TYR A 8 4.68 1.98 8.85
CA TYR A 8 3.89 2.78 7.90
C TYR A 8 2.44 2.94 8.35
N SER A 9 1.83 1.93 8.97
CA SER A 9 0.51 2.06 9.59
C SER A 9 0.48 3.13 10.70
N ALA A 10 1.55 3.21 11.50
CA ALA A 10 1.70 4.27 12.51
C ALA A 10 1.89 5.65 11.86
N ASP A 11 2.75 5.76 10.84
CA ASP A 11 2.97 7.02 10.10
C ASP A 11 1.68 7.53 9.43
N ILE A 12 0.83 6.63 8.91
CA ILE A 12 -0.51 6.95 8.39
C ILE A 12 -1.39 7.50 9.52
N SER A 13 -1.45 6.81 10.65
CA SER A 13 -2.28 7.22 11.79
C SER A 13 -1.91 8.61 12.32
N ILE A 14 -0.60 8.89 12.42
CA ILE A 14 -0.07 10.20 12.79
C ILE A 14 -0.48 11.25 11.75
N SER A 15 -0.31 10.95 10.46
CA SER A 15 -0.68 11.88 9.37
C SER A 15 -2.18 12.21 9.36
N VAL A 16 -3.03 11.22 9.64
CA VAL A 16 -4.48 11.43 9.77
C VAL A 16 -4.78 12.36 10.95
N SER A 17 -4.15 12.11 12.11
CA SER A 17 -4.34 12.92 13.31
C SER A 17 -3.90 14.37 13.12
N ASP A 18 -2.71 14.57 12.54
CA ASP A 18 -2.09 15.89 12.43
C ASP A 18 -2.74 16.76 11.35
N TYR A 19 -3.27 16.16 10.27
CA TYR A 19 -3.66 16.91 9.08
C TYR A 19 -5.12 16.73 8.64
N LEU A 20 -5.78 15.62 8.99
CA LEU A 20 -7.12 15.29 8.45
C LEU A 20 -8.26 15.43 9.46
N ILE A 21 -8.10 15.02 10.72
CA ILE A 21 -9.20 14.96 11.70
C ILE A 21 -9.92 16.31 11.88
N ASN A 22 -9.19 17.42 11.83
CA ASN A 22 -9.74 18.77 12.02
C ASN A 22 -9.95 19.53 10.71
N ASN A 23 -9.88 18.86 9.55
CA ASN A 23 -9.99 19.48 8.24
C ASN A 23 -11.24 19.02 7.48
N GLU A 24 -12.40 19.58 7.84
CA GLU A 24 -13.70 19.24 7.22
C GLU A 24 -13.77 19.48 5.71
N LYS A 25 -12.88 20.29 5.15
CA LYS A 25 -12.82 20.58 3.71
C LYS A 25 -11.98 19.58 2.93
N CYS A 26 -11.23 18.72 3.63
CA CYS A 26 -10.36 17.76 2.98
C CYS A 26 -11.15 16.54 2.51
N ASN A 27 -11.22 16.34 1.19
CA ASN A 27 -11.84 15.15 0.64
C ASN A 27 -10.83 13.99 0.62
N SER A 28 -10.82 13.16 1.67
CA SER A 28 -9.99 11.96 1.74
C SER A 28 -10.48 10.79 0.89
N SER A 29 -11.68 10.87 0.28
CA SER A 29 -12.23 9.76 -0.50
C SER A 29 -11.35 9.39 -1.70
N VAL A 30 -10.48 10.31 -2.14
CA VAL A 30 -9.57 10.11 -3.28
C VAL A 30 -8.61 8.92 -3.06
N ILE A 31 -8.28 8.59 -1.81
CA ILE A 31 -7.34 7.50 -1.49
C ILE A 31 -8.01 6.17 -1.15
N ASN A 32 -9.36 6.10 -1.10
CA ASN A 32 -10.07 4.91 -0.64
C ASN A 32 -9.77 3.67 -1.49
N SER A 33 -9.70 3.82 -2.81
CA SER A 33 -9.37 2.73 -3.73
C SER A 33 -7.99 2.11 -3.44
N LEU A 34 -7.01 2.94 -3.08
CA LEU A 34 -5.67 2.48 -2.70
C LEU A 34 -5.68 1.78 -1.34
N ILE A 35 -6.43 2.32 -0.37
CA ILE A 35 -6.60 1.69 0.95
C ILE A 35 -7.20 0.29 0.79
N GLU A 36 -8.24 0.14 -0.01
CA GLU A 36 -8.89 -1.16 -0.26
C GLU A 36 -7.93 -2.17 -0.88
N LYS A 37 -7.19 -1.78 -1.92
CA LYS A 37 -6.20 -2.64 -2.59
C LYS A 37 -5.07 -3.08 -1.66
N VAL A 38 -4.48 -2.13 -0.94
CA VAL A 38 -3.41 -2.42 0.03
C VAL A 38 -3.94 -3.28 1.18
N GLY A 39 -5.20 -3.07 1.59
CA GLY A 39 -5.88 -3.92 2.56
C GLY A 39 -6.03 -5.36 2.09
N GLU A 40 -6.48 -5.59 0.86
CA GLU A 40 -6.55 -6.93 0.24
C GLU A 40 -5.17 -7.59 0.20
N MET A 41 -4.17 -6.84 -0.27
CA MET A 41 -2.79 -7.31 -0.37
C MET A 41 -2.21 -7.71 1.00
N PHE A 42 -2.49 -6.93 2.04
CA PHE A 42 -2.07 -7.23 3.40
C PHE A 42 -2.76 -8.48 3.96
N GLN A 43 -4.07 -8.64 3.75
CA GLN A 43 -4.79 -9.85 4.20
C GLN A 43 -4.24 -11.11 3.53
N LEU A 44 -4.01 -11.06 2.21
CA LEU A 44 -3.41 -12.18 1.48
C LEU A 44 -1.98 -12.47 1.95
N THR A 45 -1.23 -11.43 2.32
CA THR A 45 0.12 -11.58 2.89
C THR A 45 0.08 -12.34 4.23
N LEU A 46 -0.89 -12.05 5.10
CA LEU A 46 -1.04 -12.77 6.37
C LEU A 46 -1.40 -14.24 6.13
N ASP A 47 -2.29 -14.51 5.19
CA ASP A 47 -2.70 -15.87 4.81
C ASP A 47 -1.50 -16.70 4.31
N ILE A 48 -0.65 -16.16 3.43
CA ILE A 48 0.52 -16.92 2.94
C ILE A 48 1.63 -17.09 3.98
N ILE A 49 1.69 -16.23 5.01
CA ILE A 49 2.63 -16.42 6.13
C ILE A 49 2.21 -17.65 6.96
N GLU A 50 0.90 -17.81 7.20
CA GLU A 50 0.37 -18.93 7.98
C GLU A 50 0.31 -20.22 7.15
N HIS A 51 -0.05 -20.09 5.88
CA HIS A 51 -0.25 -21.18 4.93
C HIS A 51 0.47 -20.89 3.61
N PRO A 52 1.80 -21.18 3.52
CA PRO A 52 2.59 -20.91 2.33
C PRO A 52 1.98 -21.51 1.07
N ASP A 53 1.73 -20.66 0.08
CA ASP A 53 1.07 -20.99 -1.17
C ASP A 53 1.68 -20.14 -2.30
N ALA A 54 2.21 -20.80 -3.33
CA ALA A 54 2.93 -20.15 -4.42
C ALA A 54 2.01 -19.32 -5.32
N ASP A 55 0.78 -19.80 -5.57
CA ASP A 55 -0.19 -19.14 -6.45
C ASP A 55 -0.72 -17.87 -5.77
N LYS A 56 -0.97 -17.93 -4.46
CA LYS A 56 -1.34 -16.75 -3.67
C LYS A 56 -0.20 -15.73 -3.60
N ALA A 57 1.05 -16.20 -3.45
CA ALA A 57 2.21 -15.31 -3.48
C ALA A 57 2.37 -14.61 -4.85
N GLU A 58 2.13 -15.31 -5.96
CA GLU A 58 2.09 -14.71 -7.29
C GLU A 58 0.92 -13.72 -7.45
N ARG A 59 -0.25 -13.99 -6.86
CA ARG A 59 -1.36 -13.02 -6.84
C ARG A 59 -0.98 -11.71 -6.15
N ILE A 60 -0.21 -11.75 -5.05
CA ILE A 60 0.27 -10.54 -4.37
C ILE A 60 1.13 -9.69 -5.31
N TYR A 61 1.92 -10.29 -6.20
CA TYR A 61 2.69 -9.56 -7.20
C TYR A 61 1.79 -8.75 -8.16
N PHE A 62 0.70 -9.33 -8.64
CA PHE A 62 -0.25 -8.58 -9.50
C PHE A 62 -1.01 -7.49 -8.74
N LEU A 63 -1.28 -7.70 -7.44
CA LEU A 63 -1.87 -6.66 -6.60
C LEU A 63 -0.92 -5.49 -6.38
N ASP A 64 0.38 -5.75 -6.24
CA ASP A 64 1.44 -4.74 -6.09
C ASP A 64 1.50 -3.81 -7.31
N GLU A 65 1.49 -4.36 -8.52
CA GLU A 65 1.43 -3.56 -9.75
C GLU A 65 0.16 -2.70 -9.82
N ALA A 66 -0.99 -3.25 -9.39
CA ALA A 66 -2.24 -2.50 -9.33
C ALA A 66 -2.23 -1.40 -8.25
N VAL A 67 -1.47 -1.59 -7.17
CA VAL A 67 -1.24 -0.57 -6.12
C VAL A 67 -0.35 0.54 -6.66
N ASP A 68 0.73 0.21 -7.38
CA ASP A 68 1.64 1.18 -8.01
C ASP A 68 0.90 2.07 -9.03
N ASP A 69 0.07 1.47 -9.88
CA ASP A 69 -0.74 2.21 -10.85
C ASP A 69 -1.81 3.09 -10.18
N GLU A 70 -2.50 2.58 -9.15
CA GLU A 70 -3.50 3.36 -8.42
C GLU A 70 -2.84 4.53 -7.67
N TYR A 71 -1.66 4.32 -7.09
CA TYR A 71 -0.87 5.37 -6.45
C TYR A 71 -0.56 6.51 -7.43
N ARG A 72 -0.06 6.20 -8.64
CA ARG A 72 0.21 7.20 -9.68
C ARG A 72 -1.04 7.99 -10.06
N ARG A 73 -2.17 7.31 -10.26
CA ARG A 73 -3.46 7.96 -10.57
C ARG A 73 -3.96 8.85 -9.45
N ILE A 74 -3.75 8.46 -8.20
CA ILE A 74 -4.13 9.25 -7.03
C ILE A 74 -3.27 10.51 -6.93
N LEU A 75 -1.97 10.42 -7.20
CA LEU A 75 -1.10 11.60 -7.21
C LEU A 75 -1.60 12.66 -8.19
N GLU A 76 -2.04 12.26 -9.39
CA GLU A 76 -2.62 13.19 -10.37
C GLU A 76 -3.88 13.87 -9.81
N LYS A 77 -4.81 13.10 -9.23
CA LYS A 77 -6.05 13.65 -8.64
C LYS A 77 -5.77 14.59 -7.46
N ILE A 78 -4.70 14.34 -6.71
CA ILE A 78 -4.33 15.18 -5.56
C ILE A 78 -3.88 16.57 -6.02
N LEU A 79 -3.33 16.72 -7.23
CA LEU A 79 -2.94 18.03 -7.78
C LEU A 79 -4.14 18.97 -8.00
N ASP A 80 -5.33 18.43 -8.18
CA ASP A 80 -6.57 19.19 -8.33
C ASP A 80 -7.17 19.66 -6.99
N ILE A 81 -6.57 19.28 -5.86
CA ILE A 81 -7.02 19.67 -4.53
C ILE A 81 -6.55 21.10 -4.22
N ASN A 82 -7.52 22.03 -4.11
CA ASN A 82 -7.24 23.44 -3.81
C ASN A 82 -6.60 23.68 -2.43
N ASP A 83 -6.89 22.83 -1.44
CA ASP A 83 -6.24 22.91 -0.14
C ASP A 83 -4.89 22.17 -0.16
N ALA A 84 -3.80 22.94 -0.27
CA ALA A 84 -2.45 22.41 -0.30
C ALA A 84 -2.10 21.53 0.92
N LYS A 85 -2.65 21.82 2.11
CA LYS A 85 -2.39 20.99 3.31
C LYS A 85 -3.06 19.62 3.17
N CYS A 86 -4.31 19.61 2.74
CA CYS A 86 -5.05 18.38 2.44
C CYS A 86 -4.33 17.56 1.36
N GLY A 87 -3.98 18.20 0.24
CA GLY A 87 -3.29 17.53 -0.86
C GLY A 87 -1.96 16.91 -0.43
N LEU A 88 -1.13 17.66 0.31
CA LEU A 88 0.14 17.15 0.83
C LEU A 88 -0.05 15.97 1.80
N ALA A 89 -1.03 16.06 2.71
CA ALA A 89 -1.31 14.99 3.66
C ALA A 89 -1.78 13.71 2.96
N LEU A 90 -2.66 13.84 1.95
CA LEU A 90 -3.14 12.70 1.17
C LEU A 90 -2.02 12.09 0.32
N ALA A 91 -1.13 12.91 -0.25
CA ALA A 91 0.02 12.41 -1.01
C ALA A 91 0.98 11.62 -0.11
N LEU A 92 1.20 12.11 1.12
CA LEU A 92 2.02 11.45 2.12
C LEU A 92 1.42 10.11 2.55
N ILE A 93 0.12 10.06 2.84
CA ILE A 93 -0.59 8.83 3.20
C ILE A 93 -0.57 7.84 2.03
N ALA A 94 -0.84 8.29 0.80
CA ALA A 94 -0.80 7.45 -0.39
C ALA A 94 0.59 6.82 -0.58
N ARG A 95 1.66 7.58 -0.31
CA ARG A 95 3.03 7.07 -0.34
C ARG A 95 3.27 6.01 0.74
N TYR A 96 2.76 6.20 1.96
CA TYR A 96 2.90 5.19 3.00
C TYR A 96 2.11 3.91 2.70
N LEU A 97 0.96 4.02 2.03
CA LEU A 97 0.19 2.87 1.55
C LEU A 97 0.95 2.08 0.49
N GLU A 98 1.54 2.74 -0.52
CA GLU A 98 2.39 2.09 -1.53
C GLU A 98 3.59 1.38 -0.88
N ARG A 99 4.29 2.05 0.05
CA ARG A 99 5.40 1.41 0.80
C ARG A 99 4.96 0.24 1.68
N LEU A 100 3.73 0.24 2.18
CA LEU A 100 3.17 -0.91 2.88
C LEU A 100 3.00 -2.07 1.90
N GLY A 101 2.43 -1.79 0.72
CA GLY A 101 2.31 -2.73 -0.40
C GLY A 101 3.66 -3.35 -0.80
N ASP A 102 4.69 -2.54 -1.03
CA ASP A 102 6.06 -3.02 -1.32
C ASP A 102 6.53 -4.06 -0.30
N HIS A 103 6.26 -3.82 0.99
CA HIS A 103 6.67 -4.76 2.05
C HIS A 103 5.82 -6.03 2.10
N CYS A 104 4.57 -5.99 1.66
CA CYS A 104 3.77 -7.17 1.38
C CYS A 104 4.37 -7.98 0.22
N TYR A 105 4.74 -7.32 -0.88
CA TYR A 105 5.41 -7.97 -2.01
C TYR A 105 6.71 -8.65 -1.59
N TYR A 106 7.59 -7.99 -0.82
CA TYR A 106 8.84 -8.61 -0.38
C TYR A 106 8.65 -9.86 0.49
N ILE A 107 7.55 -9.92 1.25
CA ILE A 107 7.18 -11.14 1.99
C ILE A 107 6.74 -12.22 1.01
N ALA A 108 5.86 -11.88 0.07
CA ALA A 108 5.36 -12.81 -0.94
C ALA A 108 6.50 -13.39 -1.80
N ASP A 109 7.42 -12.56 -2.30
CA ASP A 109 8.59 -13.02 -3.07
C ASP A 109 9.49 -13.95 -2.24
N SER A 110 9.65 -13.67 -0.95
CA SER A 110 10.45 -14.55 -0.06
C SER A 110 9.79 -15.92 0.12
N ILE A 111 8.46 -15.96 0.26
CA ILE A 111 7.69 -17.20 0.38
C ILE A 111 7.68 -17.96 -0.95
N TYR A 112 7.48 -17.26 -2.06
CA TYR A 112 7.53 -17.85 -3.39
C TYR A 112 8.89 -18.50 -3.67
N TYR A 113 9.98 -17.78 -3.35
CA TYR A 113 11.33 -18.33 -3.45
C TYR A 113 11.54 -19.56 -2.56
N TYR A 114 11.02 -19.52 -1.34
CA TYR A 114 11.08 -20.66 -0.42
C TYR A 114 10.41 -21.91 -1.00
N LEU A 115 9.29 -21.75 -1.72
CA LEU A 115 8.54 -22.86 -2.31
C LEU A 115 9.14 -23.35 -3.65
N ASN A 116 9.63 -22.44 -4.50
CA ASN A 116 9.98 -22.74 -5.89
C ASN A 116 11.50 -22.76 -6.18
N GLY A 117 12.32 -22.15 -5.32
CA GLY A 117 13.77 -22.03 -5.51
C GLY A 117 14.22 -20.90 -6.46
N TYR A 118 13.30 -20.06 -6.93
CA TYR A 118 13.57 -18.86 -7.73
C TYR A 118 12.58 -17.73 -7.40
N ARG A 119 12.92 -16.49 -7.75
CA ARG A 119 12.16 -15.29 -7.37
C ARG A 119 11.14 -14.88 -8.43
N LEU A 120 10.13 -14.15 -7.98
CA LEU A 120 9.28 -13.37 -8.89
C LEU A 120 10.11 -12.20 -9.43
N ILE A 121 10.17 -12.03 -10.74
CA ILE A 121 10.91 -10.94 -11.36
C ILE A 121 9.96 -9.74 -11.50
N LYS A 122 9.96 -8.85 -10.50
CA LYS A 122 9.30 -7.54 -10.62
C LYS A 122 10.05 -6.67 -11.63
N LYS A 123 9.33 -6.16 -12.64
CA LYS A 123 9.85 -5.17 -13.59
C LYS A 123 9.63 -3.78 -12.98
N TRP A 124 10.71 -3.04 -12.82
CA TRP A 124 10.71 -1.66 -12.31
C TRP A 124 10.42 -0.65 -13.41
#